data_AF-A0A937VR10-F1
#
_entry.id   AF-A0A937VR10-F1
#
_cell.length_a   1.000
_cell.length_b   1.000
_cell.length_c   1.000
_cell.angle_alpha   90.00
_cell.angle_beta   90.00
_cell.angle_gamma   90.00
#
_symmetry.space_group_name_H-M   'P 1'
#
loop_
_entity.id
_entity.type
_entity.pdbx_description
1 polymer ?
#
loop_
_entity_poly.entity_id
_entity_poly.type
_entity_poly.pdbx_seq_one_letter_code
_entity_poly.pdbx_strand_id
1 'polypeptide(L)'
;MKPRMMFCLTILVLLLIAVLTRSTTSAGGPPTIEQMLQAIAKIHKVDPKGLKVVASSSGEYPLTGRKLWYSKVLDEKTNALYGLAMDAEGRVVDEEQAAQEERAAELAKYGKLSPDLFDALEKLADKDEVDVAIWLVQPPQPLRPDPFEMAKLSAEEMETKHNEWLSKAEVGAKAVQAPLLAELQAEGGKVKYAAKYGPLVYVTLPKAVIKKVALRSDVDRVFLEGIGGPEMNSAGPSILVKNVWSRGYAGASIKVGVIEAGEFNIWGGGRIYHDNQWIRARLTTDYTHACIKPANHGTAVMGII
;
A
#
# COMPACT_ATOMS: atom_id res chain seq x y z
N MET A 1 50.53 -13.10 62.55
CA MET A 1 49.65 -11.93 62.65
C MET A 1 48.25 -12.30 62.17
N LYS A 2 47.26 -12.32 63.08
CA LYS A 2 45.81 -12.22 62.83
C LYS A 2 45.41 -10.77 63.15
N PRO A 3 44.39 -10.14 62.52
CA PRO A 3 42.95 -10.37 62.80
C PRO A 3 42.11 -10.57 61.51
N ARG A 4 41.04 -11.38 61.46
CA ARG A 4 39.66 -11.30 62.00
C ARG A 4 38.69 -10.40 61.20
N MET A 5 37.56 -11.03 60.83
CA MET A 5 36.16 -10.56 60.91
C MET A 5 35.75 -9.30 60.14
N MET A 6 34.70 -9.39 59.31
CA MET A 6 33.34 -9.07 59.78
C MET A 6 32.28 -9.44 58.73
N PHE A 7 31.39 -10.35 59.12
CA PHE A 7 30.00 -10.38 58.63
C PHE A 7 29.37 -9.03 58.99
N CYS A 8 28.78 -8.33 58.03
CA CYS A 8 27.82 -7.26 58.33
C CYS A 8 26.62 -7.38 57.38
N LEU A 9 25.72 -8.27 57.81
CA LEU A 9 24.29 -8.25 57.51
C LEU A 9 23.77 -6.82 57.74
N THR A 10 23.37 -6.13 56.67
CA THR A 10 22.54 -4.93 56.82
C THR A 10 21.40 -5.00 55.83
N ILE A 11 20.22 -5.17 56.40
CA ILE A 11 18.88 -5.16 55.83
C ILE A 11 18.70 -3.90 54.99
N LEU A 12 18.60 -4.03 53.65
CA LEU A 12 18.10 -2.96 52.81
C LEU A 12 16.59 -3.12 52.69
N VAL A 13 15.90 -2.26 53.43
CA VAL A 13 14.46 -2.13 53.53
C VAL A 13 13.85 -1.92 52.15
N LEU A 14 12.87 -2.78 51.84
CA LEU A 14 11.84 -2.60 50.82
C LEU A 14 11.24 -1.19 50.88
N LEU A 15 11.56 -0.36 49.90
CA LEU A 15 10.74 0.79 49.52
C LEU A 15 10.33 0.60 48.06
N LEU A 16 9.42 -0.37 47.91
CA LEU A 16 8.61 -0.57 46.72
C LEU A 16 7.57 0.57 46.69
N ILE A 17 8.00 1.80 46.41
CA ILE A 17 7.08 2.83 45.92
C ILE A 17 6.81 2.46 44.47
N ALA A 18 5.88 1.52 44.28
CA ALA A 18 5.16 1.40 43.03
C ALA A 18 4.34 2.71 42.91
N VAL A 19 4.96 3.74 42.33
CA VAL A 19 4.24 4.83 41.72
C VAL A 19 3.50 4.20 40.55
N LEU A 20 2.33 3.64 40.84
CA LEU A 20 1.29 3.43 39.86
C LEU A 20 0.83 4.82 39.43
N THR A 21 1.62 5.50 38.61
CA THR A 21 1.06 6.42 37.62
C THR A 21 0.19 5.54 36.75
N ARG A 22 -1.07 5.39 37.15
CA ARG A 22 -2.15 5.15 36.20
C ARG A 22 -2.07 6.33 35.25
N SER A 23 -1.32 6.16 34.17
CA SER A 23 -1.58 6.88 32.94
C SER A 23 -3.04 6.57 32.66
N THR A 24 -3.93 7.47 33.07
CA THR A 24 -5.26 7.53 32.50
C THR A 24 -5.00 7.79 31.03
N THR A 25 -4.93 6.72 30.25
CA THR A 25 -5.17 6.75 28.82
C THR A 25 -6.59 7.31 28.70
N SER A 26 -6.71 8.64 28.70
CA SER A 26 -7.78 9.25 27.95
C SER A 26 -7.60 8.63 26.57
N ALA A 27 -8.59 7.87 26.11
CA ALA A 27 -8.65 7.52 24.71
C ALA A 27 -8.72 8.85 23.97
N GLY A 28 -7.55 9.38 23.61
CA GLY A 28 -7.41 10.69 23.00
C GLY A 28 -8.21 10.64 21.71
N GLY A 29 -9.13 11.59 21.55
CA GLY A 29 -9.82 11.78 20.30
C GLY A 29 -8.84 12.14 19.19
N PRO A 30 -9.31 12.22 17.93
CA PRO A 30 -8.51 12.79 16.86
C PRO A 30 -7.92 14.15 17.26
N PRO A 31 -6.66 14.46 16.90
CA PRO A 31 -6.11 15.79 17.10
C PRO A 31 -7.00 16.85 16.47
N THR A 32 -7.11 18.01 17.13
CA THR A 32 -7.91 19.12 16.60
C THR A 32 -7.19 19.77 15.42
N ILE A 33 -7.96 20.40 14.52
CA ILE A 33 -7.39 21.20 13.42
C ILE A 33 -6.42 22.24 13.97
N GLU A 34 -6.76 22.89 15.09
CA GLU A 34 -5.89 23.88 15.72
C GLU A 34 -4.54 23.29 16.15
N GLN A 35 -4.54 22.10 16.76
CA GLN A 35 -3.30 21.41 17.12
C GLN A 35 -2.43 21.14 15.88
N MET A 36 -3.04 20.68 14.78
CA MET A 36 -2.33 20.41 13.52
C MET A 36 -1.71 21.69 12.93
N LEU A 37 -2.50 22.77 12.84
CA LEU A 37 -2.04 24.05 12.29
C LEU A 37 -0.91 24.65 13.15
N GLN A 38 -1.02 24.58 14.47
CA GLN A 38 0.01 25.06 15.39
C GLN A 38 1.32 24.25 15.28
N ALA A 39 1.22 22.93 15.11
CA ALA A 39 2.40 22.09 14.92
C ALA A 39 3.14 22.41 13.62
N ILE A 40 2.43 22.55 12.50
CA ILE A 40 3.03 22.96 11.22
C ILE A 40 3.65 24.35 11.32
N ALA A 41 2.92 25.32 11.89
CA ALA A 41 3.42 26.68 12.10
C ALA A 41 4.74 26.68 12.88
N LYS A 42 4.84 25.86 13.94
CA LYS A 42 6.04 25.71 14.75
C LYS A 42 7.19 25.04 13.99
N ILE A 43 6.94 23.93 13.29
CA ILE A 43 7.97 23.16 12.56
C ILE A 43 8.56 23.99 11.42
N HIS A 44 7.70 24.63 10.62
CA HIS A 44 8.09 25.35 9.42
C HIS A 44 8.32 26.86 9.64
N LYS A 45 8.09 27.36 10.86
CA LYS A 45 8.22 28.79 11.24
C LYS A 45 7.36 29.70 10.36
N VAL A 46 6.12 29.29 10.12
CA VAL A 46 5.12 30.04 9.33
C VAL A 46 3.96 30.53 10.21
N ASP A 47 3.21 31.52 9.73
CA ASP A 47 2.07 32.09 10.45
C ASP A 47 0.85 31.14 10.38
N PRO A 48 0.31 30.66 11.52
CA PRO A 48 -0.80 29.71 11.53
C PRO A 48 -2.07 30.28 10.89
N LYS A 49 -2.25 31.60 10.82
CA LYS A 49 -3.42 32.23 10.18
C LYS A 49 -3.45 32.06 8.66
N GLY A 50 -2.30 31.77 8.03
CA GLY A 50 -2.21 31.49 6.60
C GLY A 50 -2.28 30.01 6.25
N LEU A 51 -2.57 29.14 7.23
CA LEU A 51 -2.56 27.70 7.04
C LEU A 51 -3.99 27.13 7.00
N LYS A 52 -4.18 26.14 6.14
CA LYS A 52 -5.46 25.44 5.97
C LYS A 52 -5.25 23.93 5.83
N VAL A 53 -5.91 23.14 6.65
CA VAL A 53 -5.97 21.68 6.45
C VAL A 53 -6.81 21.41 5.19
N VAL A 54 -6.20 20.79 4.18
CA VAL A 54 -6.84 20.48 2.89
C VAL A 54 -7.16 19.00 2.72
N ALA A 55 -6.53 18.12 3.52
CA ALA A 55 -6.88 16.72 3.63
C ALA A 55 -6.50 16.20 5.02
N SER A 56 -7.27 15.24 5.52
CA SER A 56 -6.91 14.49 6.72
C SER A 56 -7.39 13.05 6.59
N SER A 57 -6.64 12.13 7.16
CA SER A 57 -6.92 10.69 7.22
C SER A 57 -6.35 10.12 8.51
N SER A 58 -6.58 8.84 8.78
CA SER A 58 -5.94 8.13 9.89
C SER A 58 -5.47 6.76 9.45
N GLY A 59 -4.46 6.23 10.15
CA GLY A 59 -3.90 4.90 9.94
C GLY A 59 -3.78 4.18 11.27
N GLU A 60 -3.99 2.86 11.23
CA GLU A 60 -3.87 1.99 12.39
C GLU A 60 -2.70 1.04 12.19
N TYR A 61 -1.92 0.85 13.25
CA TYR A 61 -0.76 -0.02 13.33
C TYR A 61 -1.03 -1.04 14.44
N PRO A 62 -1.80 -2.10 14.13
CA PRO A 62 -2.41 -2.97 15.14
C PRO A 62 -1.40 -3.74 15.99
N LEU A 63 -0.21 -4.07 15.46
CA LEU A 63 0.79 -4.83 16.21
C LEU A 63 1.58 -3.97 17.20
N THR A 64 1.82 -2.70 16.85
CA THR A 64 2.41 -1.71 17.75
C THR A 64 1.37 -0.98 18.60
N GLY A 65 0.07 -1.18 18.32
CA GLY A 65 -1.04 -0.54 19.01
C GLY A 65 -1.14 0.96 18.76
N ARG A 66 -0.54 1.46 17.67
CA ARG A 66 -0.52 2.90 17.35
C ARG A 66 -1.69 3.25 16.44
N LYS A 67 -2.28 4.41 16.67
CA LYS A 67 -3.21 5.06 15.76
C LYS A 67 -2.70 6.45 15.46
N LEU A 68 -2.52 6.75 14.18
CA LEU A 68 -1.98 8.02 13.71
C LEU A 68 -3.02 8.77 12.88
N TRP A 69 -2.97 10.09 12.94
CA TRP A 69 -3.76 11.00 12.13
C TRP A 69 -2.84 11.77 11.21
N TYR A 70 -3.10 11.66 9.91
CA TYR A 70 -2.35 12.35 8.87
C TYR A 70 -3.11 13.60 8.44
N SER A 71 -2.36 14.64 8.12
CA SER A 71 -2.91 15.87 7.57
C SER A 71 -2.02 16.42 6.47
N LYS A 72 -2.67 17.00 5.46
CA LYS A 72 -2.04 17.86 4.48
C LYS A 72 -2.49 19.29 4.74
N VAL A 73 -1.53 20.17 4.94
CA VAL A 73 -1.75 21.59 5.28
C VAL A 73 -1.21 22.46 4.15
N LEU A 74 -2.07 23.26 3.56
CA LEU A 74 -1.72 24.27 2.56
C LEU A 74 -1.37 25.58 3.27
N ASP A 75 -0.22 26.15 2.95
CA ASP A 75 0.08 27.56 3.21
C ASP A 75 -0.49 28.40 2.06
N GLU A 76 -1.54 29.18 2.35
CA GLU A 76 -2.26 29.97 1.35
C GLU A 76 -1.44 31.16 0.83
N LYS A 77 -0.38 31.58 1.54
CA LYS A 77 0.49 32.67 1.08
C LYS A 77 1.50 32.18 0.05
N THR A 78 2.08 31.01 0.29
CA THR A 78 3.17 30.46 -0.54
C THR A 78 2.72 29.37 -1.52
N ASN A 79 1.52 28.83 -1.34
CA ASN A 79 1.03 27.60 -1.95
C ASN A 79 1.88 26.35 -1.62
N ALA A 80 2.70 26.41 -0.57
CA ALA A 80 3.43 25.23 -0.09
C ALA A 80 2.47 24.24 0.58
N LEU A 81 2.74 22.94 0.40
CA LEU A 81 1.97 21.86 1.01
C LEU A 81 2.85 21.12 2.02
N TYR A 82 2.38 21.04 3.26
CA TYR A 82 3.05 20.34 4.36
C TYR A 82 2.30 19.07 4.73
N GLY A 83 3.04 18.02 5.09
CA GLY A 83 2.51 16.77 5.63
C GLY A 83 2.85 16.64 7.11
N LEU A 84 1.95 16.04 7.88
CA LEU A 84 2.08 15.88 9.32
C LEU A 84 1.35 14.60 9.76
N ALA A 85 2.00 13.79 10.58
CA ALA A 85 1.38 12.69 11.33
C ALA A 85 1.36 13.01 12.83
N MET A 86 0.23 12.75 13.49
CA MET A 86 0.06 12.94 14.93
C MET A 86 -0.50 11.68 15.61
N ASP A 87 -0.17 11.47 16.88
CA ASP A 87 -0.83 10.48 17.73
C ASP A 87 -2.07 11.03 18.44
N ALA A 88 -2.70 10.20 19.28
CA ALA A 88 -3.95 10.54 19.99
C ALA A 88 -3.75 11.64 21.04
N GLU A 89 -2.52 11.89 21.46
CA GLU A 89 -2.17 12.98 22.38
C GLU A 89 -1.84 14.29 21.64
N GLY A 90 -1.96 14.30 20.29
CA GLY A 90 -1.66 15.46 19.46
C GLY A 90 -0.16 15.71 19.31
N ARG A 91 0.70 14.72 19.59
CA ARG A 91 2.14 14.83 19.40
C ARG A 91 2.48 14.50 17.96
N VAL A 92 3.38 15.29 17.38
CA VAL A 92 3.93 15.00 16.05
C VAL A 92 4.78 13.74 16.15
N VAL A 93 4.55 12.79 15.23
CA VAL A 93 5.30 11.55 15.14
C VAL A 93 5.97 11.42 13.78
N ASP A 94 7.06 10.67 13.75
CA ASP A 94 7.67 10.22 12.50
C ASP A 94 6.84 9.06 11.93
N GLU A 95 6.19 9.29 10.79
CA GLU A 95 5.38 8.30 10.07
C GLU A 95 6.23 7.14 9.55
N GLU A 96 7.42 7.44 9.01
CA GLU A 96 8.28 6.43 8.42
C GLU A 96 8.80 5.49 9.52
N GLN A 97 9.22 6.06 10.65
CA GLN A 97 9.62 5.25 11.81
C GLN A 97 8.46 4.39 12.31
N ALA A 98 7.24 4.93 12.41
CA ALA A 98 6.07 4.16 12.83
C ALA A 98 5.78 2.97 11.90
N ALA A 99 5.86 3.20 10.59
CA ALA A 99 5.67 2.15 9.59
C ALA A 99 6.78 1.09 9.63
N GLN A 100 8.02 1.49 9.91
CA GLN A 100 9.14 0.55 10.07
C GLN A 100 8.99 -0.31 11.34
N GLU A 101 8.58 0.28 12.46
CA GLU A 101 8.31 -0.44 13.71
C GLU A 101 7.18 -1.47 13.55
N GLU A 102 6.08 -1.08 12.91
CA GLU A 102 4.98 -2.00 12.62
C GLU A 102 5.43 -3.12 11.68
N ARG A 103 6.15 -2.80 10.60
CA ARG A 103 6.67 -3.80 9.68
C ARG A 103 7.62 -4.78 10.38
N ALA A 104 8.45 -4.31 11.30
CA ALA A 104 9.31 -5.18 12.10
C ALA A 104 8.49 -6.11 13.01
N ALA A 105 7.43 -5.59 13.63
CA ALA A 105 6.49 -6.40 14.43
C ALA A 105 5.74 -7.43 13.56
N GLU A 106 5.33 -7.07 12.35
CA GLU A 106 4.70 -7.98 11.38
C GLU A 106 5.64 -9.11 11.00
N LEU A 107 6.89 -8.79 10.63
CA LEU A 107 7.90 -9.79 10.28
C LEU A 107 8.22 -10.72 11.46
N ALA A 108 8.27 -10.19 12.68
CA ALA A 108 8.52 -10.99 13.88
C ALA A 108 7.35 -11.96 14.18
N LYS A 109 6.12 -11.54 13.92
CA LYS A 109 4.91 -12.34 14.22
C LYS A 109 4.56 -13.33 13.10
N TYR A 110 4.62 -12.89 11.85
CA TYR A 110 4.09 -13.60 10.69
C TYR A 110 5.17 -14.08 9.72
N GLY A 111 6.43 -13.67 9.91
CA GLY A 111 7.49 -13.92 8.94
C GLY A 111 7.16 -13.24 7.62
N LYS A 112 7.30 -13.96 6.51
CA LYS A 112 6.97 -13.47 5.15
C LYS A 112 5.51 -13.70 4.76
N LEU A 113 4.69 -14.26 5.64
CA LEU A 113 3.27 -14.50 5.37
C LEU A 113 2.47 -13.23 5.66
N SER A 114 1.45 -12.94 4.85
CA SER A 114 0.46 -11.94 5.22
C SER A 114 -0.37 -12.40 6.43
N PRO A 115 -0.91 -11.48 7.26
CA PRO A 115 -1.65 -11.85 8.47
C PRO A 115 -2.83 -12.80 8.20
N ASP A 116 -3.60 -12.54 7.15
CA ASP A 116 -4.73 -13.35 6.71
C ASP A 116 -4.31 -14.76 6.23
N LEU A 117 -3.20 -14.87 5.50
CA LEU A 117 -2.63 -16.16 5.11
C LEU A 117 -2.13 -16.93 6.34
N PHE A 118 -1.42 -16.27 7.25
CA PHE A 118 -0.96 -16.89 8.49
C PHE A 118 -2.13 -17.48 9.28
N ASP A 119 -3.18 -16.69 9.51
CA ASP A 119 -4.37 -17.11 10.24
C ASP A 119 -5.16 -18.22 9.51
N ALA A 120 -5.16 -18.22 8.17
CA ALA A 120 -5.75 -19.28 7.37
C ALA A 120 -4.96 -20.59 7.51
N LEU A 121 -3.64 -20.53 7.40
CA LEU A 121 -2.79 -21.73 7.48
C LEU A 121 -2.84 -22.38 8.86
N GLU A 122 -3.00 -21.63 9.96
CA GLU A 122 -3.11 -22.21 11.31
C GLU A 122 -4.28 -23.20 11.45
N LYS A 123 -5.32 -23.07 10.61
CA LYS A 123 -6.54 -23.89 10.65
C LYS A 123 -6.49 -25.10 9.72
N LEU A 124 -5.46 -25.20 8.88
CA LEU A 124 -5.35 -26.19 7.81
C LEU A 124 -4.35 -27.30 8.15
N ALA A 125 -4.58 -28.49 7.61
CA ALA A 125 -3.59 -29.57 7.62
C ALA A 125 -2.47 -29.28 6.60
N ASP A 126 -1.31 -29.91 6.78
CA ASP A 126 -0.12 -29.65 5.95
C ASP A 126 -0.32 -29.95 4.46
N LYS A 127 -1.26 -30.85 4.13
CA LYS A 127 -1.61 -31.24 2.75
C LYS A 127 -2.72 -30.39 2.13
N ASP A 128 -3.38 -29.55 2.91
CA ASP A 128 -4.48 -28.74 2.40
C ASP A 128 -3.93 -27.66 1.47
N GLU A 129 -4.56 -27.53 0.30
CA GLU A 129 -4.14 -26.59 -0.73
C GLU A 129 -4.74 -25.20 -0.50
N VAL A 130 -3.92 -24.18 -0.71
CA VAL A 130 -4.30 -22.77 -0.61
C VAL A 130 -3.77 -22.02 -1.83
N ASP A 131 -4.60 -21.12 -2.32
CA ASP A 131 -4.28 -20.19 -3.38
C ASP A 131 -3.49 -19.01 -2.81
N VAL A 132 -2.28 -18.79 -3.32
CA VAL A 132 -1.38 -17.75 -2.82
C VAL A 132 -0.78 -16.92 -3.93
N ALA A 133 -0.46 -15.67 -3.60
CA ALA A 133 0.33 -14.76 -4.41
C ALA A 133 1.72 -14.59 -3.77
N ILE A 134 2.77 -14.95 -4.49
CA ILE A 134 4.16 -14.88 -4.03
C ILE A 134 4.85 -13.71 -4.71
N TRP A 135 5.25 -12.72 -3.92
CA TRP A 135 6.11 -11.62 -4.35
C TRP A 135 7.57 -12.01 -4.13
N LEU A 136 8.38 -11.85 -5.18
CA LEU A 136 9.82 -12.11 -5.14
C LEU A 136 10.59 -10.80 -4.94
N VAL A 137 11.75 -10.92 -4.30
CA VAL A 137 12.71 -9.82 -4.19
C VAL A 137 13.18 -9.48 -5.60
N GLN A 138 12.84 -8.28 -6.08
CA GLN A 138 13.28 -7.81 -7.38
C GLN A 138 14.62 -7.08 -7.25
N PRO A 139 15.63 -7.38 -8.09
CA PRO A 139 16.79 -6.52 -8.19
C PRO A 139 16.36 -5.13 -8.68
N PRO A 140 17.14 -4.08 -8.38
CA PRO A 140 16.87 -2.72 -8.84
C PRO A 140 16.51 -2.72 -10.33
N GLN A 141 15.28 -2.29 -10.63
CA GLN A 141 14.82 -2.15 -12.01
C GLN A 141 15.24 -0.81 -12.58
N PRO A 142 15.36 -0.68 -13.91
CA PRO A 142 15.43 0.64 -14.53
C PRO A 142 14.21 1.45 -14.08
N LEU A 143 14.47 2.64 -13.53
CA LEU A 143 13.43 3.56 -13.14
C LEU A 143 12.49 3.78 -14.32
N ARG A 144 11.19 3.84 -14.02
CA ARG A 144 10.21 4.29 -15.00
C ARG A 144 10.68 5.65 -15.53
N PRO A 145 10.60 5.89 -16.85
CA PRO A 145 10.95 7.20 -17.40
C PRO A 145 10.22 8.31 -16.66
N ASP A 146 10.95 9.38 -16.34
CA ASP A 146 10.40 10.53 -15.63
C ASP A 146 9.23 11.14 -16.44
N PRO A 147 8.05 11.35 -15.82
CA PRO A 147 6.89 11.86 -16.53
C PRO A 147 7.11 13.24 -17.18
N PHE A 148 7.91 14.12 -16.58
CA PHE A 148 8.20 15.45 -17.13
C PHE A 148 9.16 15.39 -18.31
N GLU A 149 10.11 14.45 -18.30
CA GLU A 149 10.96 14.18 -19.47
C GLU A 149 10.17 13.51 -20.59
N MET A 150 9.27 12.58 -20.26
CA MET A 150 8.40 11.95 -21.26
C MET A 150 7.48 12.95 -21.94
N ALA A 151 6.97 13.94 -21.20
CA ALA A 151 6.09 14.98 -21.74
C ALA A 151 6.75 15.88 -22.81
N LYS A 152 8.09 15.84 -22.95
CA LYS A 152 8.83 16.59 -23.99
C LYS A 152 8.94 15.83 -25.31
N LEU A 153 8.57 14.55 -25.34
CA LEU A 153 8.72 13.67 -26.49
C LEU A 153 7.45 13.66 -27.36
N SER A 154 7.61 13.31 -28.63
CA SER A 154 6.47 12.98 -29.49
C SER A 154 5.76 11.70 -28.99
N ALA A 155 4.52 11.49 -29.44
CA ALA A 155 3.76 10.29 -29.08
C ALA A 155 4.47 8.99 -29.49
N GLU A 156 5.11 8.97 -30.66
CA GLU A 156 5.86 7.82 -31.18
C GLU A 156 7.13 7.55 -30.35
N GLU A 157 7.87 8.59 -29.97
CA GLU A 157 9.04 8.45 -29.10
C GLU A 157 8.65 7.99 -27.69
N MET A 158 7.54 8.51 -27.14
CA MET A 158 7.01 8.05 -25.86
C MET A 158 6.63 6.57 -25.91
N GLU A 159 5.96 6.13 -26.97
CA GLU A 159 5.56 4.74 -27.16
C GLU A 159 6.79 3.83 -27.31
N THR A 160 7.79 4.23 -28.10
CA THR A 160 9.07 3.51 -28.23
C THR A 160 9.76 3.35 -26.88
N LYS A 161 9.96 4.43 -26.13
CA LYS A 161 10.60 4.37 -24.80
C LYS A 161 9.81 3.54 -23.79
N HIS A 162 8.47 3.61 -23.85
CA HIS A 162 7.63 2.79 -23.00
C HIS A 162 7.77 1.30 -23.32
N ASN A 163 7.79 0.92 -24.59
CA ASN A 163 7.97 -0.45 -25.03
C ASN A 163 9.36 -1.00 -24.68
N GLU A 164 10.41 -0.19 -24.81
CA GLU A 164 11.76 -0.55 -24.35
C GLU A 164 11.80 -0.82 -22.84
N TRP A 165 11.13 0.02 -22.05
CA TRP A 165 11.02 -0.17 -20.60
C TRP A 165 10.23 -1.46 -20.27
N LEU A 166 9.10 -1.71 -20.93
CA LEU A 166 8.31 -2.94 -20.75
C LEU A 166 9.11 -4.19 -21.12
N SER A 167 9.89 -4.15 -22.19
CA SER A 167 10.75 -5.27 -22.60
C SER A 167 11.80 -5.60 -21.53
N LYS A 168 12.45 -4.57 -20.97
CA LYS A 168 13.40 -4.76 -19.86
C LYS A 168 12.72 -5.31 -18.60
N ALA A 169 11.55 -4.79 -18.25
CA ALA A 169 10.76 -5.28 -17.11
C ALA A 169 10.37 -6.75 -17.29
N GLU A 170 9.96 -7.15 -18.50
CA GLU A 170 9.60 -8.54 -18.80
C GLU A 170 10.79 -9.51 -18.67
N VAL A 171 11.95 -9.14 -19.22
CA VAL A 171 13.17 -9.95 -19.08
C VAL A 171 13.56 -10.09 -17.61
N GLY A 172 13.51 -8.98 -16.85
CA GLY A 172 13.82 -8.97 -15.43
C GLY A 172 12.87 -9.82 -14.60
N ALA A 173 11.56 -9.70 -14.82
CA ALA A 173 10.54 -10.49 -14.13
C ALA A 173 10.75 -12.00 -14.37
N LYS A 174 10.90 -12.41 -15.65
CA LYS A 174 11.12 -13.82 -16.01
C LYS A 174 12.38 -14.40 -15.36
N ALA A 175 13.48 -13.63 -15.36
CA ALA A 175 14.74 -14.09 -14.77
C ALA A 175 14.61 -14.37 -13.27
N VAL A 176 13.90 -13.51 -12.52
CA VAL A 176 13.69 -13.67 -11.07
C VAL A 176 12.68 -14.78 -10.77
N GLN A 177 11.64 -14.94 -11.60
CA GLN A 177 10.60 -15.95 -11.39
C GLN A 177 11.06 -17.38 -11.72
N ALA A 178 11.96 -17.57 -12.68
CA ALA A 178 12.30 -18.88 -13.22
C ALA A 178 12.74 -19.91 -12.15
N PRO A 179 13.62 -19.59 -11.17
CA PRO A 179 14.02 -20.55 -10.14
C PRO A 179 12.86 -20.97 -9.24
N LEU A 180 11.97 -20.04 -8.87
CA LEU A 180 10.79 -20.38 -8.08
C LEU A 180 9.84 -21.27 -8.90
N LEU A 181 9.54 -20.90 -10.15
CA LEU A 181 8.61 -21.66 -11.00
C LEU A 181 9.06 -23.11 -11.20
N ALA A 182 10.36 -23.35 -11.40
CA ALA A 182 10.92 -24.69 -11.51
C ALA A 182 10.76 -25.50 -10.22
N GLU A 183 11.00 -24.89 -9.05
CA GLU A 183 10.77 -25.55 -7.76
C GLU A 183 9.28 -25.84 -7.53
N LEU A 184 8.40 -24.87 -7.76
CA LEU A 184 6.96 -25.05 -7.58
C LEU A 184 6.41 -26.19 -8.45
N GLN A 185 6.90 -26.32 -9.69
CA GLN A 185 6.53 -27.43 -10.56
C GLN A 185 7.00 -28.78 -9.99
N ALA A 186 8.22 -28.85 -9.42
CA ALA A 186 8.75 -30.06 -8.81
C ALA A 186 7.99 -30.46 -7.53
N GLU A 187 7.47 -29.48 -6.78
CA GLU A 187 6.65 -29.67 -5.58
C GLU A 187 5.16 -29.93 -5.90
N GLY A 188 4.80 -30.09 -7.18
CA GLY A 188 3.43 -30.34 -7.62
C GLY A 188 2.50 -29.12 -7.54
N GLY A 189 3.05 -27.91 -7.41
CA GLY A 189 2.30 -26.67 -7.37
C GLY A 189 1.58 -26.37 -8.70
N LYS A 190 0.35 -25.85 -8.59
CA LYS A 190 -0.48 -25.51 -9.75
C LYS A 190 -0.35 -24.03 -10.04
N VAL A 191 0.63 -23.67 -10.87
CA VAL A 191 0.86 -22.25 -11.24
C VAL A 191 -0.32 -21.75 -12.06
N LYS A 192 -1.01 -20.73 -11.53
CA LYS A 192 -2.15 -20.08 -12.19
C LYS A 192 -1.70 -18.97 -13.13
N TYR A 193 -0.76 -18.15 -12.65
CA TYR A 193 -0.29 -16.97 -13.38
C TYR A 193 1.11 -16.56 -12.89
N ALA A 194 1.99 -16.21 -13.83
CA ALA A 194 3.24 -15.52 -13.53
C ALA A 194 3.17 -14.13 -14.18
N ALA A 195 3.33 -13.08 -13.37
CA ALA A 195 3.19 -11.72 -13.83
C ALA A 195 4.26 -11.38 -14.87
N LYS A 196 3.82 -10.88 -16.02
CA LYS A 196 4.70 -10.61 -17.16
C LYS A 196 5.75 -9.54 -16.88
N TYR A 197 5.38 -8.49 -16.14
CA TYR A 197 6.20 -7.30 -15.93
C TYR A 197 6.61 -7.08 -14.46
N GLY A 198 6.27 -8.01 -13.58
CA GLY A 198 6.50 -7.88 -12.14
C GLY A 198 6.92 -9.20 -11.51
N PRO A 199 7.58 -9.18 -10.35
CA PRO A 199 8.15 -10.34 -9.68
C PRO A 199 7.07 -11.11 -8.88
N LEU A 200 5.92 -11.39 -9.48
CA LEU A 200 4.73 -11.93 -8.80
C LEU A 200 4.28 -13.24 -9.44
N VAL A 201 3.97 -14.25 -8.62
CA VAL A 201 3.46 -15.55 -9.07
C VAL A 201 2.22 -15.93 -8.26
N TYR A 202 1.15 -16.30 -8.95
CA TYR A 202 -0.07 -16.87 -8.36
C TYR A 202 -0.06 -18.39 -8.55
N VAL A 203 -0.26 -19.13 -7.46
CA VAL A 203 -0.11 -20.58 -7.44
C VAL A 203 -0.98 -21.20 -6.35
N THR A 204 -1.53 -22.38 -6.61
CA THR A 204 -2.13 -23.23 -5.57
C THR A 204 -1.07 -24.17 -5.00
N LEU A 205 -0.89 -24.16 -3.68
CA LEU A 205 0.13 -24.95 -2.98
C LEU A 205 -0.40 -25.58 -1.68
N PRO A 206 0.10 -26.78 -1.29
CA PRO A 206 -0.10 -27.30 0.06
C PRO A 206 0.50 -26.38 1.12
N LYS A 207 -0.13 -26.29 2.31
CA LYS A 207 0.37 -25.53 3.47
C LYS A 207 1.85 -25.79 3.78
N ALA A 208 2.30 -27.06 3.74
CA ALA A 208 3.69 -27.40 3.99
C ALA A 208 4.66 -26.74 2.99
N VAL A 209 4.28 -26.70 1.71
CA VAL A 209 5.07 -26.07 0.65
C VAL A 209 5.06 -24.55 0.80
N ILE A 210 3.94 -23.94 1.18
CA ILE A 210 3.86 -22.49 1.45
C ILE A 210 4.84 -22.08 2.55
N LYS A 211 4.90 -22.84 3.65
CA LYS A 211 5.86 -22.59 4.74
C LYS A 211 7.32 -22.70 4.25
N LYS A 212 7.64 -23.66 3.38
CA LYS A 212 8.96 -23.80 2.77
C LYS A 212 9.31 -22.61 1.86
N VAL A 213 8.38 -22.20 1.00
CA VAL A 213 8.54 -21.04 0.09
C VAL A 213 8.80 -19.75 0.87
N ALA A 214 8.10 -19.53 1.98
CA ALA A 214 8.27 -18.35 2.83
C ALA A 214 9.66 -18.23 3.49
N LEU A 215 10.45 -19.32 3.51
CA LEU A 215 11.82 -19.31 4.03
C LEU A 215 12.88 -18.95 2.97
N ARG A 216 12.51 -18.92 1.68
CA ARG A 216 13.45 -18.61 0.60
C ARG A 216 13.98 -17.18 0.72
N SER A 217 15.26 -16.96 0.42
CA SER A 217 15.88 -15.64 0.48
C SER A 217 15.41 -14.70 -0.64
N ASP A 218 14.96 -15.25 -1.76
CA ASP A 218 14.47 -14.50 -2.92
C ASP A 218 12.95 -14.27 -2.91
N VAL A 219 12.25 -14.74 -1.89
CA VAL A 219 10.84 -14.39 -1.63
C VAL A 219 10.79 -13.16 -0.74
N ASP A 220 10.00 -12.16 -1.12
CA ASP A 220 9.73 -10.97 -0.30
C ASP A 220 8.57 -11.24 0.66
N ARG A 221 7.39 -11.57 0.11
CA ARG A 221 6.19 -11.94 0.87
C ARG A 221 5.33 -12.96 0.14
N VAL A 222 4.52 -13.68 0.91
CA VAL A 222 3.47 -14.57 0.42
C VAL A 222 2.14 -14.10 0.98
N PHE A 223 1.19 -13.86 0.09
CA PHE A 223 -0.15 -13.38 0.41
C PHE A 223 -1.18 -14.45 0.11
N LEU A 224 -2.28 -14.45 0.86
CA LEU A 224 -3.47 -15.17 0.45
C LEU A 224 -3.97 -14.58 -0.87
N GLU A 225 -4.33 -15.41 -1.85
CA GLU A 225 -4.93 -14.91 -3.09
C GLU A 225 -6.32 -14.35 -2.78
N GLY A 226 -6.43 -13.01 -2.76
CA GLY A 226 -7.68 -12.31 -2.57
C GLY A 226 -8.52 -12.28 -3.86
N ILE A 227 -9.83 -12.14 -3.69
CA ILE A 227 -10.75 -11.85 -4.80
C ILE A 227 -10.90 -10.34 -4.89
N GLY A 228 -10.44 -9.74 -5.99
CA GLY A 228 -10.64 -8.32 -6.27
C GLY A 228 -12.11 -7.97 -6.44
N GLY A 229 -12.51 -6.79 -5.98
CA GLY A 229 -13.89 -6.29 -6.11
C GLY A 229 -13.93 -4.76 -6.00
N PRO A 230 -15.10 -4.13 -6.18
CA PRO A 230 -15.24 -2.70 -6.02
C PRO A 230 -14.90 -2.27 -4.58
N GLU A 231 -13.83 -1.50 -4.39
CA GLU A 231 -13.38 -1.04 -3.07
C GLU A 231 -13.96 0.32 -2.66
N MET A 232 -14.50 1.06 -3.63
CA MET A 232 -14.98 2.44 -3.42
C MET A 232 -16.34 2.64 -4.08
N ASN A 233 -17.31 3.12 -3.29
CA ASN A 233 -18.67 3.44 -3.73
C ASN A 233 -18.99 4.95 -3.74
N SER A 234 -18.00 5.79 -3.44
CA SER A 234 -18.13 7.26 -3.48
C SER A 234 -16.87 7.90 -4.03
N ALA A 235 -17.02 8.90 -4.89
CA ALA A 235 -15.91 9.76 -5.32
C ALA A 235 -16.01 11.12 -4.64
N GLY A 236 -14.89 11.63 -4.12
CA GLY A 236 -14.82 13.01 -3.64
C GLY A 236 -14.90 14.01 -4.81
N PRO A 237 -15.34 15.26 -4.57
CA PRO A 237 -15.32 16.30 -5.58
C PRO A 237 -13.91 16.50 -6.14
N SER A 238 -13.81 16.60 -7.47
CA SER A 238 -12.52 16.59 -8.19
C SER A 238 -11.66 17.82 -7.91
N ILE A 239 -10.34 17.61 -7.99
CA ILE A 239 -9.22 18.53 -7.78
C ILE A 239 -9.15 19.68 -8.82
N LEU A 240 -10.17 20.53 -8.88
CA LEU A 240 -10.16 21.77 -9.68
C LEU A 240 -10.11 21.56 -11.21
N VAL A 241 -10.74 20.49 -11.72
CA VAL A 241 -10.75 20.16 -13.18
C VAL A 241 -11.15 21.35 -14.07
N LYS A 242 -12.08 22.20 -13.60
CA LYS A 242 -12.48 23.43 -14.31
C LYS A 242 -11.31 24.37 -14.60
N ASN A 243 -10.35 24.50 -13.67
CA ASN A 243 -9.19 25.38 -13.82
C ASN A 243 -8.17 24.82 -14.83
N VAL A 244 -8.13 23.50 -14.99
CA VAL A 244 -7.23 22.82 -15.94
C VAL A 244 -7.80 22.94 -17.36
N TRP A 245 -9.11 22.68 -17.52
CA TRP A 245 -9.79 22.81 -18.81
C TRP A 245 -9.84 24.24 -19.32
N SER A 246 -10.04 25.24 -18.45
CA SER A 246 -10.01 26.65 -18.84
C SER A 246 -8.64 27.11 -19.37
N ARG A 247 -7.58 26.34 -19.08
CA ARG A 247 -6.22 26.57 -19.59
C ARG A 247 -5.92 25.78 -20.87
N GLY A 248 -6.91 25.08 -21.44
CA GLY A 248 -6.79 24.33 -22.70
C GLY A 248 -6.21 22.92 -22.55
N TYR A 249 -5.91 22.46 -21.33
CA TYR A 249 -5.43 21.09 -21.12
C TYR A 249 -6.60 20.10 -21.18
N ALA A 250 -6.69 19.38 -22.30
CA ALA A 250 -7.78 18.43 -22.59
C ALA A 250 -7.37 16.95 -22.55
N GLY A 251 -6.11 16.65 -22.19
CA GLY A 251 -5.60 15.26 -22.19
C GLY A 251 -5.44 14.64 -23.59
N ALA A 252 -5.39 15.47 -24.65
CA ALA A 252 -5.18 14.99 -26.02
C ALA A 252 -3.89 14.16 -26.11
N SER A 253 -3.96 13.02 -26.82
CA SER A 253 -2.87 12.05 -26.98
C SER A 253 -2.45 11.28 -25.71
N ILE A 254 -3.15 11.45 -24.59
CA ILE A 254 -2.95 10.65 -23.37
C ILE A 254 -3.88 9.43 -23.41
N LYS A 255 -3.33 8.25 -23.13
CA LYS A 255 -4.07 7.00 -22.96
C LYS A 255 -4.28 6.75 -21.46
N VAL A 256 -5.51 6.46 -21.06
CA VAL A 256 -5.86 6.08 -19.68
C VAL A 256 -6.30 4.62 -19.69
N GLY A 257 -5.66 3.78 -18.88
CA GLY A 257 -6.09 2.41 -18.64
C GLY A 257 -7.08 2.39 -17.47
N VAL A 258 -8.27 1.84 -17.70
CA VAL A 258 -9.30 1.65 -16.67
C VAL A 258 -9.45 0.14 -16.45
N ILE A 259 -9.01 -0.33 -15.28
CA ILE A 259 -9.08 -1.73 -14.87
C ILE A 259 -10.09 -1.81 -13.73
N GLU A 260 -11.29 -2.26 -14.04
CA GLU A 260 -12.40 -2.26 -13.10
C GLU A 260 -12.94 -3.67 -12.91
N ALA A 261 -13.21 -4.01 -11.65
CA ALA A 261 -13.87 -5.25 -11.31
C ALA A 261 -15.36 -5.14 -11.64
N GLY A 262 -15.94 -6.29 -11.98
CA GLY A 262 -17.35 -6.36 -12.22
C GLY A 262 -18.23 -6.43 -10.97
N GLU A 263 -19.54 -6.21 -11.15
CA GLU A 263 -20.50 -6.60 -10.11
C GLU A 263 -20.32 -8.10 -9.80
N PHE A 264 -20.30 -8.46 -8.51
CA PHE A 264 -20.07 -9.81 -7.98
C PHE A 264 -21.23 -10.77 -8.26
N ASN A 265 -21.89 -10.66 -9.41
CA ASN A 265 -22.78 -11.69 -9.89
C ASN A 265 -21.98 -12.63 -10.80
N ILE A 266 -22.32 -13.92 -10.71
CA ILE A 266 -21.80 -15.08 -11.45
C ILE A 266 -21.76 -14.93 -12.99
N TRP A 267 -22.20 -13.78 -13.52
CA TRP A 267 -22.23 -13.44 -14.94
C TRP A 267 -21.37 -12.23 -15.32
N GLY A 268 -20.48 -11.78 -14.44
CA GLY A 268 -19.29 -10.97 -14.72
C GLY A 268 -19.54 -9.82 -15.70
N GLY A 269 -19.88 -8.65 -15.19
CA GLY A 269 -19.89 -7.44 -16.00
C GLY A 269 -18.82 -6.48 -15.52
N GLY A 270 -17.85 -6.10 -16.35
CA GLY A 270 -16.76 -5.15 -16.01
C GLY A 270 -16.42 -4.19 -17.15
N ARG A 271 -17.11 -4.30 -18.29
CA ARG A 271 -16.90 -3.40 -19.43
C ARG A 271 -17.57 -2.05 -19.17
N ILE A 272 -17.03 -1.03 -19.81
CA ILE A 272 -17.64 0.30 -19.84
C ILE A 272 -18.75 0.30 -20.89
N TYR A 273 -19.89 0.91 -20.58
CA TYR A 273 -20.92 1.21 -21.58
C TYR A 273 -20.38 2.22 -22.60
N HIS A 274 -20.17 1.79 -23.83
CA HIS A 274 -19.65 2.64 -24.93
C HIS A 274 -20.66 3.69 -25.38
N ASP A 275 -21.96 3.46 -25.13
CA ASP A 275 -23.09 4.32 -25.47
C ASP A 275 -23.45 5.32 -24.35
N ASN A 276 -22.59 5.50 -23.36
CA ASN A 276 -22.81 6.49 -22.32
C ASN A 276 -22.50 7.91 -22.82
N GLN A 277 -23.54 8.75 -22.92
CA GLN A 277 -23.45 10.15 -23.35
C GLN A 277 -22.50 11.05 -22.54
N TRP A 278 -22.14 10.63 -21.33
CA TRP A 278 -21.22 11.36 -20.47
C TRP A 278 -19.75 11.02 -20.73
N ILE A 279 -19.47 9.94 -21.46
CA ILE A 279 -18.12 9.53 -21.83
C ILE A 279 -17.79 10.11 -23.20
N ARG A 280 -16.84 11.05 -23.23
CA ARG A 280 -16.38 11.71 -24.48
C ARG A 280 -15.08 11.11 -25.04
N ALA A 281 -14.48 10.16 -24.34
CA ALA A 281 -13.25 9.52 -24.76
C ALA A 281 -13.51 8.43 -25.82
N ARG A 282 -12.54 8.23 -26.73
CA ARG A 282 -12.53 7.05 -27.60
C ARG A 282 -12.14 5.83 -26.78
N LEU A 283 -13.08 4.92 -26.59
CA LEU A 283 -12.84 3.69 -25.83
C LEU A 283 -12.27 2.58 -26.71
N THR A 284 -11.29 1.86 -26.18
CA THR A 284 -10.83 0.57 -26.70
C THR A 284 -11.00 -0.44 -25.58
N THR A 285 -11.57 -1.61 -25.87
CA THR A 285 -11.83 -2.65 -24.87
C THR A 285 -11.00 -3.89 -25.19
N ASP A 286 -10.35 -4.44 -24.17
CA ASP A 286 -9.76 -5.78 -24.24
C ASP A 286 -10.88 -6.81 -24.14
N TYR A 287 -11.18 -7.51 -25.24
CA TYR A 287 -12.20 -8.56 -25.27
C TYR A 287 -11.67 -9.94 -24.85
N THR A 288 -10.35 -10.06 -24.69
CA THR A 288 -9.68 -11.30 -24.29
C THR A 288 -9.71 -11.48 -22.78
N HIS A 289 -9.50 -10.40 -22.03
CA HIS A 289 -9.39 -10.46 -20.56
C HIS A 289 -10.48 -9.70 -19.81
N ALA A 290 -11.28 -8.84 -20.47
CA ALA A 290 -12.40 -8.18 -19.80
C ALA A 290 -13.62 -9.11 -19.69
N CYS A 291 -14.40 -8.90 -18.63
CA CYS A 291 -15.67 -9.59 -18.46
C CYS A 291 -16.64 -9.30 -19.63
N ILE A 292 -17.47 -10.27 -20.01
CA ILE A 292 -18.29 -10.16 -21.23
C ILE A 292 -19.47 -9.19 -21.06
N LYS A 293 -19.84 -8.72 -19.88
CA LYS A 293 -20.94 -7.74 -19.76
C LYS A 293 -20.40 -6.34 -19.41
N PRO A 294 -21.03 -5.26 -19.87
CA PRO A 294 -20.82 -3.95 -19.26
C PRO A 294 -21.28 -3.95 -17.81
N ALA A 295 -20.73 -3.04 -17.00
CA ALA A 295 -21.19 -2.79 -15.64
C ALA A 295 -21.25 -1.31 -15.28
N ASN A 296 -22.13 -1.01 -14.33
CA ASN A 296 -22.41 0.34 -13.88
C ASN A 296 -21.20 0.96 -13.19
N HIS A 297 -20.50 0.19 -12.34
CA HIS A 297 -19.38 0.71 -11.56
C HIS A 297 -18.23 1.20 -12.44
N GLY A 298 -17.66 0.34 -13.30
CA GLY A 298 -16.59 0.77 -14.21
C GLY A 298 -17.02 1.87 -15.19
N THR A 299 -18.30 1.91 -15.58
CA THR A 299 -18.85 3.00 -16.39
C THR A 299 -18.93 4.32 -15.63
N ALA A 300 -19.32 4.29 -14.35
CA ALA A 300 -19.33 5.46 -13.49
C ALA A 300 -17.92 5.98 -13.24
N VAL A 301 -16.94 5.09 -13.03
CA VAL A 301 -15.52 5.46 -12.94
C VAL A 301 -15.06 6.16 -14.22
N MET A 302 -15.35 5.57 -15.39
CA MET A 302 -15.00 6.21 -16.67
C MET A 302 -15.70 7.56 -16.89
N GLY A 303 -16.91 7.75 -16.36
CA GLY A 303 -17.59 9.04 -16.42
C GLY A 303 -16.98 10.13 -15.51
N ILE A 304 -16.15 9.75 -14.54
CA ILE A 304 -15.42 10.67 -13.66
C ILE A 304 -14.07 11.10 -14.28
N ILE A 305 -13.47 10.22 -15.09
CA ILE A 305 -12.18 10.43 -15.79
C ILE A 305 -12.37 11.38 -16.98
#